data_AF-A0A368ZRD2-F1
#
_entry.id   AF-A0A368ZRD2-F1
#
_cell.length_a   1.000
_cell.length_b   1.000
_cell.length_c   1.000
_cell.angle_alpha   90.00
_cell.angle_beta   90.00
_cell.angle_gamma   90.00
#
_symmetry.space_group_name_H-M   'P 1'
#
loop_
_entity.id
_entity.type
_entity.pdbx_description
1 polymer ?
#
loop_
_entity_poly.entity_id
_entity_poly.type
_entity_poly.pdbx_seq_one_letter_code
_entity_poly.pdbx_strand_id
1 'polypeptide(L)'
;MAKASSDRNTIDLFGKSPGRPRSQPLTRKDQLKINKRAQREKEKAQGLKRLELLIEQEVLEKLDQLCDLKGLKRAEWLTLQVNSSLTNSKTTKSKKTVAKAIR
;
A
#
# COMPACT_ATOMS: atom_id res chain seq x y z
N MET A 1 -1.99 -27.33 -20.76
CA MET A 1 -0.73 -26.54 -20.70
C MET A 1 -0.95 -25.16 -21.27
N ALA A 2 0.00 -24.25 -21.00
CA ALA A 2 0.07 -22.80 -21.30
C ALA A 2 -0.55 -21.88 -20.24
N LYS A 3 0.35 -21.38 -19.38
CA LYS A 3 0.17 -20.40 -18.30
C LYS A 3 -0.35 -19.07 -18.85
N ALA A 4 -1.38 -18.52 -18.23
CA ALA A 4 -1.61 -17.07 -18.18
C ALA A 4 -1.77 -16.64 -16.71
N SER A 5 -0.72 -16.92 -15.92
CA SER A 5 -0.54 -16.41 -14.55
C SER A 5 -0.10 -14.93 -14.61
N SER A 6 -0.97 -14.03 -15.06
CA SER A 6 -0.65 -12.59 -15.05
C SER A 6 -1.81 -11.68 -14.65
N ASP A 7 -2.85 -12.19 -14.01
CA ASP A 7 -3.86 -11.32 -13.40
C ASP A 7 -4.06 -11.70 -11.93
N ARG A 8 -3.60 -10.83 -11.03
CA ARG A 8 -4.00 -10.84 -9.62
C ARG A 8 -5.35 -10.16 -9.40
N ASN A 9 -5.96 -9.65 -10.47
CA ASN A 9 -7.31 -9.09 -10.51
C ASN A 9 -8.26 -10.01 -11.31
N THR A 10 -8.15 -11.34 -11.16
CA THR A 10 -9.10 -12.26 -11.76
C THR A 10 -10.50 -11.86 -11.31
N ILE A 11 -11.30 -11.35 -12.24
CA ILE A 11 -12.73 -11.12 -12.02
C ILE A 11 -13.31 -12.51 -11.73
N ASP A 12 -14.09 -12.63 -10.67
CA ASP A 12 -14.81 -13.86 -10.32
C ASP A 12 -15.53 -14.40 -11.57
N LEU A 13 -15.02 -15.52 -12.09
CA LEU A 13 -15.52 -16.17 -13.31
C LEU A 13 -16.94 -16.75 -13.11
N PHE A 14 -17.42 -16.78 -11.86
CA PHE A 14 -18.76 -17.26 -11.49
C PHE A 14 -19.70 -16.14 -11.01
N GLY A 15 -19.25 -14.88 -11.02
CA GLY A 15 -20.08 -13.73 -10.67
C GLY A 15 -21.11 -13.42 -11.77
N LYS A 16 -22.36 -13.11 -11.40
CA LYS A 16 -23.47 -12.75 -12.33
C LYS A 16 -23.27 -11.41 -13.05
N SER A 17 -22.12 -10.77 -12.90
CA SER A 17 -21.82 -9.49 -13.52
C SER A 17 -21.52 -9.68 -15.01
N PRO A 18 -22.04 -8.82 -15.91
CA PRO A 18 -21.70 -8.87 -17.32
C PRO A 18 -20.19 -8.88 -17.49
N GLY A 19 -19.66 -9.88 -18.19
CA GLY A 19 -18.25 -9.91 -18.58
C GLY A 19 -17.86 -8.67 -19.40
N ARG A 20 -16.55 -8.50 -19.64
CA ARG A 20 -16.02 -7.39 -20.46
C ARG A 20 -16.82 -7.27 -21.75
N PRO A 21 -17.43 -6.11 -22.07
CA PRO A 21 -18.21 -5.96 -23.28
C PRO A 21 -17.32 -6.27 -24.49
N ARG A 22 -17.82 -7.11 -25.39
CA ARG A 22 -17.11 -7.55 -26.61
C ARG A 22 -16.75 -6.37 -27.52
N SER A 23 -17.38 -5.22 -27.30
CA SER A 23 -17.21 -3.94 -28.01
C SER A 23 -16.11 -3.03 -27.47
N GLN A 24 -15.34 -3.41 -26.43
CA GLN A 24 -14.25 -2.55 -25.94
C GLN A 24 -13.18 -2.39 -27.06
N PRO A 25 -12.99 -1.18 -27.63
CA PRO A 25 -12.19 -0.99 -28.84
C PRO A 25 -10.67 -1.09 -28.59
N LEU A 26 -10.27 -1.10 -27.32
CA LEU A 26 -8.87 -1.12 -26.91
C LEU A 26 -8.37 -2.53 -26.65
N THR A 27 -7.12 -2.78 -27.03
CA THR A 27 -6.41 -4.01 -26.69
C THR A 27 -6.27 -4.14 -25.17
N ARG A 28 -6.16 -5.36 -24.66
CA ARG A 28 -5.99 -5.63 -23.21
C ARG A 28 -4.77 -4.90 -22.63
N LYS A 29 -3.66 -4.84 -23.38
CA LYS A 29 -2.42 -4.17 -22.96
C LYS A 29 -2.65 -2.67 -22.75
N ASP A 30 -3.40 -2.03 -23.65
CA ASP A 30 -3.64 -0.59 -23.56
C ASP A 30 -4.68 -0.26 -22.48
N GLN A 31 -5.67 -1.12 -22.30
CA GLN A 31 -6.62 -0.98 -21.20
C GLN A 31 -5.92 -1.06 -19.83
N LEU A 32 -4.96 -1.97 -19.63
CA LEU A 32 -4.20 -2.06 -18.39
C LEU A 32 -3.38 -0.78 -18.12
N LYS A 33 -2.79 -0.17 -19.16
CA LYS A 33 -2.07 1.12 -19.03
C LYS A 33 -3.01 2.24 -18.58
N ILE A 34 -4.20 2.33 -19.18
CA ILE A 34 -5.21 3.34 -18.84
C ILE A 34 -5.71 3.13 -17.41
N ASN A 35 -6.05 1.90 -17.03
CA ASN A 35 -6.50 1.59 -15.66
C ASN A 35 -5.45 1.96 -14.63
N LYS A 36 -4.17 1.64 -14.89
CA LYS A 36 -3.06 2.01 -14.00
C LYS A 36 -2.88 3.54 -13.92
N ARG A 37 -3.09 4.27 -15.02
CA ARG A 37 -3.05 5.73 -15.02
C ARG A 37 -4.18 6.32 -14.17
N ALA A 38 -5.42 5.88 -14.38
CA ALA A 38 -6.58 6.31 -13.61
C ALA A 38 -6.41 6.00 -12.12
N GLN A 39 -5.85 4.84 -11.77
CA GLN A 39 -5.51 4.50 -10.39
C GLN A 39 -4.51 5.51 -9.80
N ARG A 40 -3.44 5.85 -10.51
CA ARG A 40 -2.46 6.84 -10.04
C ARG A 40 -3.06 8.25 -9.88
N GLU A 41 -3.93 8.65 -10.81
CA GLU A 41 -4.64 9.93 -10.74
C GLU A 41 -5.55 9.99 -9.51
N LYS A 42 -6.28 8.90 -9.24
CA LYS A 42 -7.10 8.76 -8.03
C LYS A 42 -6.26 8.80 -6.75
N GLU A 43 -5.17 8.04 -6.70
CA GLU A 43 -4.24 8.04 -5.55
C GLU A 43 -3.69 9.46 -5.30
N LYS A 44 -3.31 10.18 -6.37
CA LYS A 44 -2.84 11.57 -6.28
C LYS A 44 -3.92 12.52 -5.78
N ALA A 45 -5.16 12.38 -6.26
CA ALA A 45 -6.29 13.17 -5.79
C ALA A 45 -6.61 12.93 -4.30
N GLN A 46 -6.36 11.72 -3.81
CA GLN A 46 -6.47 11.36 -2.39
C GLN A 46 -5.27 11.82 -1.54
N GLY A 47 -4.28 12.51 -2.14
CA GLY A 47 -3.09 12.99 -1.43
C GLY A 47 -2.05 11.90 -1.13
N LEU A 48 -2.23 10.67 -1.66
CA LEU A 48 -1.29 9.58 -1.47
C LEU A 48 -0.03 9.84 -2.32
N LYS A 49 1.14 9.71 -1.70
CA LYS A 49 2.43 9.83 -2.37
C LYS A 49 3.14 8.48 -2.38
N ARG A 50 3.80 8.16 -3.50
CA ARG A 50 4.66 6.97 -3.61
C ARG A 50 6.05 7.30 -3.08
N LEU A 51 6.61 6.36 -2.34
CA LEU A 51 7.95 6.46 -1.78
C LEU A 51 8.73 5.24 -2.26
N GLU A 52 9.89 5.47 -2.87
CA GLU A 52 10.81 4.43 -3.31
C GLU A 52 11.95 4.33 -2.28
N LEU A 53 12.23 3.12 -1.79
CA LEU A 53 13.21 2.86 -0.75
C LEU A 53 14.20 1.80 -1.21
N LEU A 54 15.47 2.00 -0.88
CA LEU A 54 16.51 1.00 -0.98
C LEU A 54 16.88 0.56 0.44
N ILE A 55 16.78 -0.74 0.71
CA ILE A 55 16.99 -1.33 2.03
C ILE A 55 17.67 -2.69 1.81
N GLU A 56 18.47 -3.14 2.79
CA GLU A 56 19.00 -4.49 2.79
C GLU A 56 17.91 -5.56 2.71
N GLN A 57 18.24 -6.66 2.01
CA GLN A 57 17.31 -7.76 1.77
C GLN A 57 16.85 -8.42 3.08
N GLU A 58 17.76 -8.65 4.03
CA GLU A 58 17.42 -9.27 5.31
C GLU A 58 16.39 -8.46 6.10
N VAL A 59 16.47 -7.13 6.03
CA VAL A 59 15.53 -6.23 6.69
C VAL A 59 14.16 -6.29 6.02
N LEU A 60 14.14 -6.39 4.69
CA LEU A 60 12.90 -6.56 3.93
C LEU A 60 12.20 -7.89 4.26
N GLU A 61 12.95 -8.98 4.39
CA GLU A 61 12.41 -10.29 4.77
C GLU A 61 11.81 -10.28 6.19
N LYS A 62 12.49 -9.65 7.14
CA LYS A 62 11.96 -9.44 8.51
C LYS A 62 10.69 -8.60 8.48
N LEU A 63 10.64 -7.55 7.66
CA LEU A 63 9.45 -6.72 7.50
C LEU A 63 8.27 -7.52 6.94
N ASP A 64 8.52 -8.40 5.97
CA ASP A 64 7.51 -9.27 5.37
C ASP A 64 6.92 -10.23 6.40
N GLN A 65 7.77 -10.92 7.16
CA GLN A 65 7.33 -11.79 8.25
C GLN A 65 6.47 -11.04 9.27
N LEU A 66 6.86 -9.83 9.66
CA LEU A 66 6.08 -9.00 10.58
C LEU A 66 4.72 -8.57 9.98
N CYS A 67 4.68 -8.31 8.68
CA CYS A 67 3.45 -7.98 7.96
C CYS A 67 2.51 -9.18 7.88
N ASP A 68 3.05 -10.36 7.56
CA ASP A 68 2.30 -11.61 7.46
C ASP A 68 1.70 -12.03 8.81
N LEU A 69 2.49 -11.95 9.89
CA LEU A 69 2.02 -12.24 11.25
C LEU A 69 0.88 -11.32 11.70
N LYS A 70 0.87 -10.08 11.22
CA LYS A 70 -0.18 -9.09 11.55
C LYS A 70 -1.32 -9.05 10.53
N GLY A 71 -1.19 -9.75 9.40
CA GLY A 71 -2.14 -9.68 8.28
C GLY A 71 -2.22 -8.30 7.62
N LEU A 72 -1.14 -7.50 7.68
CA LEU A 72 -1.11 -6.11 7.20
C LEU A 72 -0.27 -5.97 5.94
N LYS A 73 -0.56 -4.94 5.14
CA LYS A 73 0.31 -4.56 4.01
C LYS A 73 1.52 -3.77 4.50
N ARG A 74 2.67 -3.93 3.85
CA ARG A 74 3.92 -3.17 4.14
C ARG A 74 3.69 -1.67 4.32
N ALA A 75 2.95 -1.04 3.40
CA ALA A 75 2.67 0.39 3.44
C ALA A 75 1.86 0.81 4.67
N GLU A 76 0.91 -0.03 5.09
CA GLU A 76 0.08 0.21 6.26
C GLU A 76 0.89 0.05 7.54
N TRP A 77 1.69 -1.01 7.62
CA TRP A 77 2.60 -1.24 8.74
C TRP A 77 3.58 -0.07 8.94
N LEU A 78 4.18 0.44 7.87
CA LEU A 78 5.08 1.60 7.93
C LEU A 78 4.36 2.85 8.39
N THR A 79 3.14 3.09 7.91
CA THR A 79 2.32 4.25 8.32
C THR A 79 2.01 4.19 9.81
N LEU A 80 1.62 3.02 10.32
CA LEU A 80 1.41 2.79 11.75
C LEU A 80 2.67 3.08 12.55
N GLN A 81 3.81 2.55 12.12
CA GLN A 81 5.08 2.71 12.84
C GLN A 81 5.56 4.17 12.90
N VAL A 82 5.38 4.93 11.82
CA VAL A 82 5.68 6.37 11.79
C VAL A 82 4.78 7.14 12.76
N ASN A 83 3.47 6.84 12.76
CA ASN A 83 2.52 7.48 13.66
C ASN A 83 2.80 7.15 15.13
N SER A 84 3.09 5.89 15.45
CA SER A 84 3.48 5.45 16.80
C SER A 84 4.78 6.12 17.28
N SER A 85 5.75 6.31 16.38
CA SER A 85 6.99 7.00 16.72
C SER A 85 6.76 8.48 17.04
N LEU A 86 5.88 9.14 16.28
CA LEU A 86 5.49 10.54 16.52
C LEU A 86 4.75 10.72 17.84
N THR A 87 3.80 9.84 18.18
CA THR A 87 3.08 9.92 19.46
C THR A 87 4.04 9.77 20.64
N ASN A 88 4.94 8.79 20.60
CA ASN A 88 5.95 8.58 21.62
C ASN A 88 6.86 9.81 21.79
N SER A 89 7.29 10.44 20.69
CA SER A 89 8.13 11.65 20.75
C SER A 89 7.44 12.86 21.41
N LYS A 90 6.10 12.97 21.31
CA LYS A 90 5.34 14.04 21.97
C LYS A 90 5.26 13.81 23.49
N THR A 91 5.07 12.56 23.91
CA THR A 91 4.99 12.21 25.34
C THR A 91 6.31 12.51 26.07
N THR A 92 7.46 12.26 25.43
CA THR A 92 8.77 12.52 26.04
C THR A 92 9.08 14.01 26.19
N LYS A 93 8.64 14.84 25.24
CA LYS A 93 8.75 16.31 25.34
C LYS A 93 7.89 16.88 26.47
N SER A 94 6.64 16.42 26.61
CA SER A 94 5.74 16.82 27.69
C SER A 94 6.29 16.45 29.09
N LYS A 95 6.85 15.25 29.25
CA LYS A 95 7.49 14.84 30.52
C LYS A 95 8.72 15.70 30.86
N LYS A 96 9.54 16.07 29.87
CA LYS A 96 10.69 16.97 30.08
C LYS A 96 10.28 18.40 30.47
N THR A 97 9.23 18.95 29.88
CA THR A 97 8.73 20.28 30.25
C THR A 97 8.16 20.33 31.66
N VAL A 98 7.42 19.27 32.07
CA VAL A 98 6.89 19.17 33.43
C VAL A 98 8.03 18.99 34.45
N ALA A 99 9.02 18.14 34.17
CA ALA A 99 10.18 17.97 35.04
C ALA A 99 11.06 19.25 35.17
N LYS A 100 11.07 20.10 34.14
CA LYS A 100 11.75 21.41 34.18
C LYS A 100 10.94 22.48 34.93
N ALA A 101 9.61 22.39 34.95
CA ALA A 101 8.74 23.34 35.66
C ALA A 101 8.62 23.06 37.18
N ILE A 102 8.99 21.86 37.62
CA ILE A 102 8.97 21.45 39.04
C ILE A 102 10.32 21.73 39.75
N ARG A 103 11.36 22.11 38.99
CA ARG A 103 12.63 22.63 39.52
C ARG A 103 12.64 24.14 39.51
#